data_AF-A0A235HRS7-F1
#
_entry.id   AF-A0A235HRS7-F1
#
_cell.length_a   1.000
_cell.length_b   1.000
_cell.length_c   1.000
_cell.angle_alpha   90.00
_cell.angle_beta   90.00
_cell.angle_gamma   90.00
#
_symmetry.space_group_name_H-M   'P 1'
#
loop_
_entity.id
_entity.type
_entity.pdbx_description
1 polymer ?
#
loop_
_entity_poly.entity_id
_entity_poly.type
_entity_poly.pdbx_seq_one_letter_code
_entity_poly.pdbx_strand_id
1 'polypeptide(L)'
;MFKNSKNSEDSILYRHGDVLIGHIASLPVGAKKGVGATLAHGEVTGHSHRIQQSDAVQLWVHGSELFLEVKEASATLVHEEHRAIELPQGLYRVWKQREYRPDAYVEVID
;
A
#
# COMPACT_ATOMS: atom_id res chain seq x y z
N MET A 1 -7.82 -28.64 -13.42
CA MET A 1 -8.07 -27.52 -14.35
C MET A 1 -7.69 -26.23 -13.63
N PHE A 2 -6.49 -25.72 -13.88
CA PHE A 2 -5.98 -24.51 -13.23
C PHE A 2 -6.56 -23.29 -13.96
N LYS A 3 -7.40 -22.50 -13.28
CA LYS A 3 -7.93 -21.25 -13.85
C LYS A 3 -6.79 -20.22 -13.89
N ASN A 4 -6.33 -19.97 -15.10
CA ASN A 4 -5.36 -18.94 -15.45
C ASN A 4 -6.04 -17.56 -15.34
N SER A 5 -5.95 -16.92 -14.18
CA SER A 5 -6.46 -15.55 -14.00
C SER A 5 -5.62 -14.55 -14.80
N LYS A 6 -6.06 -14.26 -16.02
CA LYS A 6 -5.74 -13.00 -16.70
C LYS A 6 -6.37 -11.87 -15.90
N ASN A 7 -5.58 -11.06 -15.21
CA ASN A 7 -5.97 -9.69 -14.87
C ASN A 7 -4.86 -8.76 -15.38
N SER A 8 -4.96 -8.45 -16.66
CA SER A 8 -4.25 -7.36 -17.31
C SER A 8 -5.29 -6.25 -17.54
N GLU A 9 -5.75 -5.66 -16.45
CA GLU A 9 -6.38 -4.34 -16.50
C GLU A 9 -5.28 -3.36 -16.12
N ASP A 10 -5.14 -2.27 -16.88
CA ASP A 10 -4.20 -1.19 -16.63
C ASP A 10 -4.36 -0.73 -15.17
N SER A 11 -3.54 -1.31 -14.31
CA SER A 11 -3.74 -1.24 -12.87
C SER A 11 -3.12 0.06 -12.44
N ILE A 12 -3.94 1.11 -12.33
CA ILE A 12 -3.48 2.43 -11.89
C ILE A 12 -2.69 2.23 -10.58
N LEU A 13 -1.40 2.55 -10.66
CA LEU A 13 -0.45 2.45 -9.58
C LEU A 13 -0.09 3.86 -9.13
N TYR A 14 -0.46 4.20 -7.91
CA TYR A 14 -0.10 5.44 -7.26
C TYR A 14 1.21 5.25 -6.51
N ARG A 15 2.12 6.20 -6.64
CA ARG A 15 3.37 6.26 -5.88
C ARG A 15 3.40 7.51 -5.02
N HIS A 16 3.67 7.33 -3.74
CA HIS A 16 3.79 8.39 -2.77
C HIS A 16 5.02 8.13 -1.90
N GLY A 17 6.17 8.66 -2.32
CA GLY A 17 7.46 8.32 -1.70
C GLY A 17 7.83 6.85 -1.89
N ASP A 18 8.08 6.17 -0.78
CA ASP A 18 8.30 4.72 -0.70
C ASP A 18 7.00 3.92 -0.62
N VAL A 19 5.82 4.55 -0.57
CA VAL A 19 4.54 3.85 -0.58
C VAL A 19 4.00 3.71 -2.00
N LEU A 20 3.68 2.48 -2.39
CA LEU A 20 2.98 2.14 -3.63
C LEU A 20 1.57 1.67 -3.28
N ILE A 21 0.58 2.10 -4.07
CA ILE A 21 -0.83 1.77 -3.88
C ILE A 21 -1.42 1.41 -5.23
N GLY A 22 -2.06 0.25 -5.32
CA GLY A 22 -2.57 -0.28 -6.58
C GLY A 22 -3.94 -0.89 -6.39
N HIS A 23 -4.83 -0.66 -7.36
CA HIS A 23 -6.20 -1.14 -7.28
C HIS A 23 -6.25 -2.68 -7.31
N ILE A 24 -7.16 -3.25 -6.54
CA ILE A 24 -7.43 -4.69 -6.51
C ILE A 24 -8.93 -4.95 -6.65
N ALA A 25 -9.29 -6.08 -7.24
CA ALA A 25 -10.69 -6.44 -7.43
C ALA A 25 -11.37 -6.89 -6.12
N SER A 26 -10.62 -7.48 -5.20
CA SER A 26 -11.16 -8.07 -3.97
C SER A 26 -10.10 -8.25 -2.90
N LEU A 27 -10.49 -8.09 -1.62
CA LEU A 27 -9.64 -8.41 -0.47
C LEU A 27 -9.35 -9.92 -0.38
N PRO A 28 -8.19 -10.33 0.17
CA PRO A 28 -7.90 -11.74 0.42
C PRO A 28 -8.84 -12.32 1.48
N VAL A 29 -9.19 -13.60 1.32
CA VAL A 29 -10.02 -14.32 2.29
C VAL A 29 -9.29 -14.38 3.63
N GLY A 30 -9.96 -13.97 4.71
CA GLY A 30 -9.38 -13.92 6.05
C GLY A 30 -8.62 -12.62 6.37
N ALA A 31 -8.68 -11.60 5.51
CA ALA A 31 -8.24 -10.25 5.86
C ALA A 31 -8.96 -9.76 7.13
N LYS A 32 -8.19 -9.21 8.06
CA LYS A 32 -8.71 -8.66 9.33
C LYS A 32 -8.75 -7.15 9.26
N LYS A 33 -9.72 -6.53 9.91
CA LYS A 33 -9.78 -5.07 10.03
C LYS A 33 -8.56 -4.55 10.79
N GLY A 34 -7.84 -3.64 10.16
CA GLY A 34 -6.83 -2.80 10.80
C GLY A 34 -7.48 -1.61 11.51
N VAL A 35 -6.66 -0.86 12.23
CA VAL A 35 -7.08 0.34 12.98
C VAL A 35 -6.33 1.55 12.43
N GLY A 36 -7.03 2.69 12.37
CA GLY A 36 -6.47 3.96 11.93
C GLY A 36 -6.41 4.10 10.40
N ALA A 37 -5.61 5.08 9.97
CA ALA A 37 -5.53 5.52 8.58
C ALA A 37 -4.09 5.66 8.08
N THR A 38 -3.11 5.17 8.84
CA THR A 38 -1.69 5.22 8.49
C THR A 38 -1.32 4.01 7.64
N LEU A 39 -0.82 4.27 6.44
CA LEU A 39 -0.38 3.25 5.48
C LEU A 39 1.06 2.80 5.72
N ALA A 40 1.93 3.76 6.02
CA ALA A 40 3.31 3.51 6.42
C ALA A 40 3.85 4.68 7.22
N HIS A 41 4.75 4.39 8.15
CA HIS A 41 5.61 5.43 8.73
C HIS A 41 6.74 5.72 7.72
N GLY A 42 6.99 6.99 7.46
CA GLY A 42 8.07 7.47 6.60
C GLY A 42 9.45 7.19 7.22
N GLU A 43 10.51 7.54 6.51
CA GLU A 43 11.89 7.37 6.99
C GLU A 43 12.25 8.32 8.13
N VAL A 44 11.66 9.52 8.12
CA VAL A 44 11.83 10.52 9.18
C VAL A 44 10.88 10.23 10.33
N THR A 45 11.43 10.14 11.55
CA THR A 45 10.64 9.93 12.77
C THR A 45 9.54 10.98 12.91
N GLY A 46 8.29 10.53 12.92
CA GLY A 46 7.11 11.39 13.02
C GLY A 46 6.37 11.58 11.68
N HIS A 47 7.04 11.35 10.55
CA HIS A 47 6.39 11.42 9.24
C HIS A 47 5.66 10.12 8.91
N SER A 48 4.51 10.26 8.23
CA SER A 48 3.68 9.10 7.91
C SER A 48 2.83 9.31 6.67
N HIS A 49 2.83 8.30 5.80
CA HIS A 49 1.87 8.19 4.71
C HIS A 49 0.55 7.77 5.31
N ARG A 50 -0.43 8.68 5.29
CA ARG A 50 -1.72 8.48 5.94
C ARG A 50 -2.86 9.05 5.10
N ILE A 51 -4.04 8.51 5.29
CA ILE A 51 -5.26 9.10 4.74
C ILE A 51 -5.73 10.23 5.65
N GLN A 52 -6.02 11.40 5.08
CA GLN A 52 -6.47 12.58 5.83
C GLN A 52 -7.87 12.35 6.43
N GLN A 53 -8.80 11.81 5.64
CA GLN A 53 -10.16 11.47 6.04
C GLN A 53 -10.21 10.05 6.64
N SER A 54 -9.85 9.91 7.92
CA SER A 54 -9.76 8.58 8.56
C SER A 54 -11.09 7.81 8.55
N ASP A 55 -12.22 8.51 8.67
CA ASP A 55 -13.55 7.91 8.66
C ASP A 55 -13.98 7.40 7.27
N ALA A 56 -13.38 7.95 6.20
CA ALA A 56 -13.67 7.59 4.81
C ALA A 56 -13.08 6.24 4.40
N VAL A 57 -12.22 5.65 5.23
CA VAL A 57 -11.44 4.46 4.87
C VAL A 57 -11.53 3.34 5.91
N GLN A 58 -11.10 2.15 5.50
CA GLN A 58 -10.87 1.00 6.37
C GLN A 58 -9.57 0.33 5.94
N LEU A 59 -8.65 0.15 6.88
CA LEU A 59 -7.46 -0.67 6.65
C LEU A 59 -7.78 -2.14 6.85
N TRP A 60 -7.13 -2.99 6.07
CA TRP A 60 -7.21 -4.44 6.21
C TRP A 60 -5.82 -5.04 6.22
N VAL A 61 -5.62 -6.05 7.04
CA VAL A 61 -4.33 -6.73 7.23
C VAL A 61 -4.50 -8.21 6.96
N HIS A 62 -3.61 -8.78 6.15
CA HIS A 62 -3.52 -10.21 5.91
C HIS A 62 -2.05 -10.62 5.96
N GLY A 63 -1.64 -11.29 7.05
CA GLY A 63 -0.23 -11.58 7.30
C GLY A 63 0.58 -10.29 7.45
N SER A 64 1.57 -10.09 6.58
CA SER A 64 2.41 -8.89 6.49
C SER A 64 1.93 -7.87 5.46
N GLU A 65 0.82 -8.15 4.78
CA GLU A 65 0.28 -7.30 3.73
C GLU A 65 -0.75 -6.33 4.28
N LEU A 66 -0.72 -5.11 3.75
CA LEU A 66 -1.66 -4.05 4.08
C LEU A 66 -2.53 -3.73 2.87
N PHE A 67 -3.81 -3.52 3.13
CA PHE A 67 -4.80 -3.15 2.15
C PHE A 67 -5.61 -1.96 2.66
N LEU A 68 -6.12 -1.18 1.72
CA LEU A 68 -6.91 0.00 1.97
C LEU A 68 -8.24 -0.14 1.23
N GLU A 69 -9.33 0.08 1.94
CA GLU A 69 -10.66 0.26 1.36
C GLU A 69 -11.05 1.72 1.50
N VAL A 70 -11.36 2.36 0.38
CA VAL A 70 -11.93 3.71 0.34
C VAL A 70 -13.44 3.54 0.21
N LYS A 71 -14.17 3.92 1.27
CA LYS A 71 -15.63 3.74 1.39
C LYS A 71 -16.42 4.90 0.82
N GLU A 72 -15.83 6.10 0.81
CA GLU A 72 -16.42 7.30 0.22
C GLU A 72 -15.97 7.51 -1.23
N ALA A 73 -16.48 8.56 -1.90
CA ALA A 73 -16.18 8.83 -3.30
C ALA A 73 -14.66 8.98 -3.58
N SER A 74 -13.92 9.56 -2.63
CA SER A 74 -12.47 9.63 -2.65
C SER A 74 -11.88 9.78 -1.24
N ALA A 75 -10.59 9.51 -1.13
CA ALA A 75 -9.80 9.71 0.08
C ALA A 75 -8.45 10.31 -0.29
N THR A 76 -7.95 11.23 0.54
CA THR A 76 -6.71 11.95 0.26
C THR A 76 -5.55 11.32 1.03
N LEU A 77 -4.59 10.78 0.29
CA LEU A 77 -3.32 10.33 0.82
C LEU A 77 -2.38 11.51 0.99
N VAL A 78 -1.83 11.69 2.20
CA VAL A 78 -0.94 12.79 2.56
C VAL A 78 0.33 12.30 3.25
N HIS A 79 1.38 13.10 3.14
CA HIS A 79 2.67 12.94 3.79
C HIS A 79 3.30 14.34 3.88
N GLU A 80 4.08 14.60 4.92
CA GLU A 80 4.68 15.92 5.18
C GLU A 80 5.54 16.46 4.03
N GLU A 81 6.17 15.57 3.27
CA GLU A 81 7.13 15.94 2.21
C GLU A 81 6.61 15.72 0.79
N HIS A 82 5.41 15.16 0.64
CA HIS A 82 4.88 14.80 -0.67
C HIS A 82 3.54 15.46 -0.97
N ARG A 83 3.30 15.70 -2.26
CA ARG A 83 2.01 16.23 -2.71
C ARG A 83 0.93 15.20 -2.47
N ALA A 84 -0.17 15.66 -1.88
CA ALA A 84 -1.36 14.86 -1.68
C ALA A 84 -1.84 14.17 -2.97
N ILE A 85 -2.26 12.91 -2.83
CA ILE A 85 -2.84 12.11 -3.91
C ILE A 85 -4.28 11.80 -3.55
N GLU A 86 -5.20 12.07 -4.48
CA GLU A 86 -6.59 11.67 -4.33
C GLU A 86 -6.77 10.23 -4.84
N LEU A 87 -7.24 9.36 -3.96
CA LEU A 87 -7.55 7.97 -4.26
C LEU A 87 -9.07 7.86 -4.46
N PRO A 88 -9.56 7.42 -5.63
CA PRO A 88 -10.99 7.22 -5.83
C PRO A 88 -11.52 6.06 -4.96
N GLN A 89 -12.84 5.97 -4.82
CA GLN A 89 -13.50 4.84 -4.17
C GLN A 89 -13.01 3.50 -4.75
N GLY A 90 -12.68 2.55 -3.89
CA GLY A 90 -12.17 1.25 -4.32
C GLY A 90 -11.38 0.49 -3.27
N LEU A 91 -10.88 -0.67 -3.70
CA LEU A 91 -10.01 -1.52 -2.90
C LEU A 91 -8.59 -1.42 -3.44
N TYR A 92 -7.63 -1.34 -2.53
CA TYR A 92 -6.22 -1.16 -2.86
C TYR A 92 -5.34 -2.08 -2.05
N ARG A 93 -4.28 -2.57 -2.68
CA ARG A 93 -3.14 -3.16 -1.99
C ARG A 93 -2.07 -2.08 -1.80
N VAL A 94 -1.45 -2.10 -0.63
CA VAL A 94 -0.43 -1.14 -0.22
C VAL A 94 0.89 -1.88 -0.06
N TRP A 95 1.93 -1.35 -0.68
CA TRP A 95 3.29 -1.85 -0.54
C TRP A 95 4.21 -0.75 -0.04
N LYS A 96 5.10 -1.11 0.89
CA LYS A 96 6.26 -0.29 1.23
C LYS A 96 7.44 -0.74 0.38
N GLN A 97 8.00 0.16 -0.42
CA GLN A 97 9.23 -0.06 -1.15
C GLN A 97 10.36 -0.29 -0.14
N ARG A 98 11.06 -1.41 -0.27
CA ARG A 98 12.24 -1.71 0.54
C ARG A 98 13.49 -1.43 -0.29
N GLU A 99 14.47 -0.77 0.30
CA GLU A 99 15.81 -0.67 -0.28
C GLU A 99 16.43 -2.08 -0.29
N TYR A 100 16.86 -2.53 -1.47
CA TYR A 100 17.69 -3.73 -1.59
C TYR A 100 19.14 -3.33 -1.30
N ARG A 101 19.71 -3.84 -0.20
CA ARG A 101 21.15 -3.73 0.07
C ARG A 101 21.85 -5.03 -0.35
N PRO A 102 22.69 -5.00 -1.40
CA PRO A 102 23.43 -6.18 -1.87
C PRO A 102 24.65 -6.57 -1.01
N ASP A 103 24.83 -6.01 0.19
CA ASP A 103 26.07 -6.21 0.95
C ASP A 103 26.05 -7.51 1.77
N ALA A 104 26.37 -8.61 1.09
CA ALA A 104 27.02 -9.76 1.66
C ALA A 104 28.05 -10.24 0.64
N TYR A 105 29.26 -9.65 0.67
CA TYR A 105 30.40 -10.21 -0.04
C TYR A 105 30.60 -11.65 0.44
N VAL A 106 30.41 -12.63 -0.44
CA VAL A 106 30.95 -13.98 -0.23
C VAL A 106 32.38 -13.96 -0.76
N GLU A 107 33.36 -14.12 0.12
CA GLU A 107 34.73 -14.40 -0.33
C GLU A 107 34.72 -15.73 -1.09
N VAL A 108 35.04 -15.67 -2.38
CA VAL A 108 35.35 -16.85 -3.18
C VAL A 108 36.76 -17.29 -2.83
N ILE A 109 36.86 -18.43 -2.15
CA ILE A 109 38.12 -19.14 -1.97
C ILE A 109 38.34 -19.93 -3.26
N ASP A 110 39.43 -19.61 -3.99
CA ASP A 110 39.92 -20.40 -5.13
C ASP A 110 40.25 -21.84 -4.73
#